data_AF-A0A6N9A8X3-F1
#
_entry.id   AF-A0A6N9A8X3-F1
#
_cell.length_a   1.000
_cell.length_b   1.000
_cell.length_c   1.000
_cell.angle_alpha   90.00
_cell.angle_beta   90.00
_cell.angle_gamma   90.00
#
_symmetry.space_group_name_H-M   'P 1'
#
loop_
_entity.id
_entity.type
_entity.pdbx_description
1 polymer ?
#
loop_
_entity_poly.entity_id
_entity_poly.type
_entity_poly.pdbx_seq_one_letter_code
_entity_poly.pdbx_strand_id
1 'polypeptide(L)'
;MREPGPGDFDLDAQVGRWRARQQRTSSLSPRELDELEDHLRARVNLEMELNAAIAPARAFHIASREMGTGSALSREFARAGKPRWKGLFAAGWAMFAASFLLPVTGFELLPEYLHYGRASGFEVFLRCLRPSPFLLLTLPNLAMLCAIPAFRGGRPAGSRRLRRFLGCAGVGALGLGIALSSLHLTVMTSSGASSAIRALLGPGYWTWAASFLCVATALHLRARGWASAALNGPARTAAPEGDRV
;
A
#
# COMPACT_ATOMS: atom_id res chain seq x y z
N MET A 1 -58.71 -15.96 -17.90
CA MET A 1 -57.34 -15.42 -17.89
C MET A 1 -56.87 -15.47 -16.44
N ARG A 2 -55.91 -16.35 -16.10
CA ARG A 2 -55.52 -16.63 -14.71
C ARG A 2 -54.33 -15.74 -14.36
N GLU A 3 -54.48 -14.88 -13.36
CA GLU A 3 -53.38 -14.10 -12.77
C GLU A 3 -52.25 -15.05 -12.31
N PRO A 4 -50.98 -14.76 -12.62
CA PRO A 4 -49.86 -15.60 -12.17
C PRO A 4 -49.71 -15.49 -10.64
N GLY A 5 -49.80 -16.63 -9.96
CA GLY A 5 -49.67 -16.73 -8.51
C GLY A 5 -48.26 -16.41 -8.00
N PRO A 6 -48.09 -16.19 -6.68
CA PRO A 6 -46.85 -15.72 -6.05
C PRO A 6 -45.78 -16.82 -5.96
N GLY A 7 -45.36 -17.39 -7.09
CA GLY A 7 -44.60 -18.64 -7.09
C GLY A 7 -43.63 -18.89 -8.24
N ASP A 8 -43.23 -17.91 -9.05
CA ASP A 8 -42.23 -18.20 -10.11
C ASP A 8 -41.26 -17.05 -10.37
N PHE A 9 -40.69 -16.48 -9.30
CA PHE A 9 -39.51 -15.63 -9.44
C PHE A 9 -38.26 -16.48 -9.32
N ASP A 10 -37.66 -16.81 -10.47
CA ASP A 10 -36.35 -17.46 -10.53
C ASP A 10 -35.23 -16.42 -10.34
N LEU A 11 -34.67 -16.40 -9.12
CA LEU A 11 -33.56 -15.52 -8.75
C LEU A 11 -32.31 -15.84 -9.57
N ASP A 12 -32.01 -17.10 -9.83
CA ASP A 12 -30.80 -17.50 -10.56
C ASP A 12 -30.86 -17.05 -12.02
N ALA A 13 -32.01 -17.19 -12.67
CA ALA A 13 -32.22 -16.66 -14.01
C ALA A 13 -32.10 -15.12 -14.04
N GLN A 14 -32.56 -14.42 -13.01
CA GLN A 14 -32.46 -12.96 -12.92
C GLN A 14 -31.04 -12.48 -12.66
N VAL A 15 -30.30 -13.18 -11.80
CA VAL A 15 -28.86 -12.96 -11.56
C VAL A 15 -28.07 -13.21 -12.84
N GLY A 16 -28.33 -14.31 -13.55
CA GLY A 16 -27.69 -14.60 -14.85
C GLY A 16 -27.95 -13.51 -15.89
N ARG A 17 -29.19 -13.02 -16.00
CA ARG A 17 -29.52 -11.89 -16.89
C ARG A 17 -28.82 -10.61 -16.48
N TRP A 18 -28.73 -10.32 -15.18
CA TRP A 18 -28.00 -9.17 -14.68
C TRP A 18 -26.51 -9.28 -15.02
N ARG A 19 -25.90 -10.44 -14.80
CA ARG A 19 -24.49 -10.70 -15.11
C ARG A 19 -24.19 -10.51 -16.59
N ALA A 20 -25.02 -11.07 -17.48
CA ALA A 20 -24.89 -10.91 -18.93
C ALA A 20 -25.06 -9.44 -19.39
N ARG A 21 -25.83 -8.61 -18.66
CA ARG A 21 -25.90 -7.17 -18.92
C ARG A 21 -24.64 -6.45 -18.47
N GLN A 22 -24.10 -6.79 -17.30
CA GLN A 22 -22.86 -6.17 -16.81
C GLN A 22 -21.68 -6.52 -17.72
N GLN A 23 -21.55 -7.77 -18.16
CA GLN A 23 -20.53 -8.20 -19.12
C GLN A 23 -20.56 -7.40 -20.44
N ARG A 24 -21.74 -6.98 -20.90
CA ARG A 24 -21.89 -6.20 -22.14
C ARG A 24 -21.67 -4.70 -21.97
N THR A 25 -21.97 -4.16 -20.78
CA THR A 25 -22.00 -2.71 -20.54
C THR A 25 -20.83 -2.19 -19.70
N SER A 26 -19.99 -3.08 -19.17
CA SER A 26 -18.83 -2.76 -18.33
C SER A 26 -17.57 -3.44 -18.86
N SER A 27 -16.40 -2.90 -18.51
CA SER A 27 -15.09 -3.52 -18.76
C SER A 27 -14.59 -4.36 -17.57
N LEU A 28 -15.52 -4.88 -16.76
CA LEU A 28 -15.19 -5.68 -15.58
C LEU A 28 -14.60 -7.05 -15.99
N SER A 29 -13.58 -7.48 -15.24
CA SER A 29 -13.03 -8.82 -15.37
C SER A 29 -14.00 -9.90 -14.85
N PRO A 30 -13.85 -11.17 -15.27
CA PRO A 30 -14.72 -12.26 -14.79
C PRO A 30 -14.82 -12.36 -13.26
N ARG A 31 -13.70 -12.14 -12.56
CA ARG A 31 -13.66 -12.17 -11.09
C ARG A 31 -14.41 -11.00 -10.46
N GLU A 32 -14.26 -9.79 -11.00
CA GLU A 32 -15.00 -8.63 -10.48
C GLU A 32 -16.51 -8.82 -10.66
N LEU A 33 -16.92 -9.51 -11.72
CA LEU A 33 -18.32 -9.92 -11.92
C LEU A 33 -18.77 -10.99 -10.91
N ASP A 34 -17.91 -11.95 -10.57
CA ASP A 34 -18.20 -12.94 -9.50
C ASP A 34 -18.39 -12.24 -8.14
N GLU A 35 -17.45 -11.37 -7.76
CA GLU A 35 -17.53 -10.63 -6.50
C GLU A 35 -18.80 -9.75 -6.41
N LEU A 36 -19.21 -9.14 -7.54
CA LEU A 36 -20.45 -8.36 -7.57
C LEU A 36 -21.72 -9.21 -7.58
N GLU A 37 -21.69 -10.40 -8.18
CA GLU A 37 -22.79 -11.35 -8.10
C GLU A 37 -23.02 -11.82 -6.65
N ASP A 38 -21.94 -12.16 -5.94
CA ASP A 38 -22.02 -12.54 -4.53
C ASP A 38 -22.60 -11.40 -3.69
N HIS A 39 -22.17 -10.16 -3.93
CA HIS A 39 -22.72 -8.99 -3.27
C HIS A 39 -24.20 -8.74 -3.60
N LEU A 40 -24.61 -8.91 -4.86
CA LEU A 40 -26.01 -8.84 -5.26
C LEU A 40 -26.86 -9.83 -4.47
N ARG A 41 -26.44 -11.10 -4.43
CA ARG A 41 -27.17 -12.17 -3.73
C ARG A 41 -27.25 -11.89 -2.23
N ALA A 42 -26.15 -11.49 -1.61
CA ALA A 42 -26.11 -11.12 -0.20
C ALA A 42 -27.07 -9.95 0.11
N ARG A 43 -27.12 -8.93 -0.77
CA ARG A 43 -28.02 -7.79 -0.62
C ARG A 43 -29.49 -8.20 -0.79
N VAL A 44 -29.81 -9.06 -1.75
CA VAL A 44 -31.18 -9.61 -1.89
C VAL A 44 -31.62 -10.31 -0.63
N ASN A 45 -30.77 -11.17 -0.05
CA ASN A 45 -31.09 -11.86 1.20
C ASN A 45 -31.31 -10.87 2.34
N LEU A 46 -30.45 -9.86 2.47
CA LEU A 46 -30.60 -8.82 3.48
C LEU A 46 -31.92 -8.04 3.34
N GLU A 47 -32.31 -7.67 2.12
CA GLU A 47 -33.58 -6.97 1.89
C GLU A 47 -34.80 -7.85 2.26
N MET A 48 -34.70 -9.17 2.05
CA MET A 48 -35.72 -10.14 2.47
C MET A 48 -35.76 -10.34 3.98
N GLU A 49 -34.61 -10.30 4.65
CA GLU A 49 -34.52 -10.38 6.12
C GLU A 49 -35.09 -9.13 6.80
N LEU A 50 -34.81 -7.94 6.24
CA LEU A 50 -35.28 -6.66 6.79
C LEU A 50 -36.79 -6.46 6.61
N ASN A 51 -37.40 -7.11 5.62
CA ASN A 51 -38.83 -7.03 5.37
C ASN A 51 -39.38 -8.38 4.94
N ALA A 52 -39.87 -9.17 5.91
CA ALA A 52 -40.40 -10.51 5.68
C ALA A 52 -41.58 -10.58 4.67
N ALA A 53 -42.25 -9.46 4.40
CA ALA A 53 -43.35 -9.39 3.44
C ALA A 53 -42.91 -8.96 2.03
N ILE A 54 -41.61 -8.70 1.80
CA ILE A 54 -41.12 -8.27 0.50
C ILE A 54 -41.13 -9.45 -0.48
N ALA A 55 -41.67 -9.23 -1.68
CA ALA A 55 -41.57 -10.20 -2.75
C ALA A 55 -40.10 -10.33 -3.22
N PRO A 56 -39.59 -11.55 -3.50
CA PRO A 56 -38.22 -11.77 -3.98
C PRO A 56 -37.85 -10.92 -5.22
N ALA A 57 -38.81 -10.73 -6.13
CA ALA A 57 -38.65 -9.87 -7.30
C ALA A 57 -38.37 -8.41 -6.94
N ARG A 58 -39.03 -7.91 -5.89
CA ARG A 58 -38.85 -6.54 -5.40
C ARG A 58 -37.54 -6.39 -4.65
N ALA A 59 -37.15 -7.39 -3.84
CA ALA A 59 -35.83 -7.41 -3.20
C ALA A 59 -34.70 -7.38 -4.23
N PHE A 60 -34.78 -8.22 -5.27
CA PHE A 60 -33.83 -8.20 -6.39
C PHE A 60 -33.80 -6.85 -7.12
N HIS A 61 -34.95 -6.25 -7.38
CA HIS A 61 -35.00 -4.95 -8.03
C HIS A 61 -34.33 -3.85 -7.19
N ILE A 62 -34.56 -3.83 -5.87
CA ILE A 62 -33.91 -2.89 -4.96
C ILE A 62 -32.39 -3.11 -4.97
N ALA A 63 -31.94 -4.35 -4.71
CA ALA A 63 -30.53 -4.70 -4.67
C ALA A 63 -29.80 -4.39 -6.00
N SER A 64 -30.40 -4.74 -7.14
CA SER A 64 -29.80 -4.47 -8.46
C SER A 64 -29.74 -2.98 -8.80
N ARG A 65 -30.69 -2.18 -8.32
CA ARG A 65 -30.68 -0.72 -8.49
C ARG A 65 -29.61 -0.05 -7.62
N GLU A 66 -29.45 -0.52 -6.38
CA GLU A 66 -28.45 0.01 -5.45
C GLU A 66 -27.01 -0.28 -5.88
N MET A 67 -26.75 -1.40 -6.56
CA MET A 67 -25.43 -1.68 -7.12
C MET A 67 -25.00 -0.67 -8.20
N GLY A 68 -25.96 -0.02 -8.89
CA GLY A 68 -25.66 0.99 -9.91
C GLY A 68 -25.38 0.45 -11.32
N THR A 69 -24.95 1.34 -12.22
CA THR A 69 -24.74 1.04 -13.64
C THR A 69 -23.33 0.49 -13.92
N GLY A 70 -23.20 -0.46 -14.86
CA GLY A 70 -21.92 -1.12 -15.15
C GLY A 70 -20.75 -0.20 -15.47
N SER A 71 -21.01 0.96 -16.08
CA SER A 71 -19.99 1.98 -16.36
C SER A 71 -19.56 2.77 -15.10
N ALA A 72 -20.45 2.93 -14.11
CA ALA A 72 -20.10 3.51 -12.82
C ALA A 72 -19.25 2.53 -12.00
N LEU A 73 -19.67 1.27 -11.90
CA LEU A 73 -18.87 0.22 -11.25
C LEU A 73 -17.50 0.05 -11.90
N SER A 74 -17.44 -0.02 -13.24
CA SER A 74 -16.18 -0.11 -13.98
C SER A 74 -15.21 1.03 -13.65
N ARG A 75 -15.70 2.28 -13.46
CA ARG A 75 -14.84 3.39 -13.02
C ARG A 75 -14.36 3.24 -11.59
N GLU A 76 -15.17 2.72 -10.69
CA GLU A 76 -14.79 2.47 -9.29
C GLU A 76 -13.77 1.32 -9.19
N PHE A 77 -14.00 0.22 -9.91
CA PHE A 77 -13.03 -0.86 -10.03
C PHE A 77 -11.75 -0.41 -10.74
N ALA A 78 -11.82 0.44 -11.77
CA ALA A 78 -10.62 1.01 -12.40
C ALA A 78 -9.85 1.95 -11.45
N ARG A 79 -10.55 2.69 -10.57
CA ARG A 79 -9.92 3.48 -9.49
C ARG A 79 -9.28 2.58 -8.44
N ALA A 80 -9.93 1.47 -8.07
CA ALA A 80 -9.40 0.45 -7.16
C ALA A 80 -8.23 -0.34 -7.79
N GLY A 81 -8.27 -0.54 -9.11
CA GLY A 81 -7.32 -1.33 -9.90
C GLY A 81 -6.07 -0.57 -10.35
N LYS A 82 -6.01 0.76 -10.16
CA LYS A 82 -4.75 1.48 -10.36
C LYS A 82 -3.73 0.96 -9.34
N PRO A 83 -2.56 0.46 -9.78
CA PRO A 83 -1.56 -0.09 -8.87
C PRO A 83 -0.99 1.02 -7.99
N ARG A 84 -1.62 1.27 -6.83
CA ARG A 84 -1.21 2.28 -5.83
C ARG A 84 0.24 2.11 -5.40
N TRP A 85 0.77 0.88 -5.54
CA TRP A 85 2.18 0.58 -5.30
C TRP A 85 3.14 1.37 -6.20
N LYS A 86 2.83 1.62 -7.48
CA LYS A 86 3.78 2.30 -8.40
C LYS A 86 4.01 3.76 -7.97
N GLY A 87 2.92 4.47 -7.68
CA GLY A 87 3.00 5.86 -7.20
C GLY A 87 3.72 5.96 -5.87
N LEU A 88 3.40 5.08 -4.91
CA LEU A 88 4.06 5.07 -3.60
C LEU A 88 5.53 4.67 -3.69
N PHE A 89 5.88 3.75 -4.59
CA PHE A 89 7.25 3.34 -4.84
C PHE A 89 8.07 4.49 -5.45
N ALA A 90 7.52 5.17 -6.46
CA ALA A 90 8.15 6.33 -7.08
C ALA A 90 8.34 7.48 -6.08
N ALA A 91 7.31 7.79 -5.28
CA ALA A 91 7.40 8.78 -4.21
C ALA A 91 8.47 8.40 -3.18
N GLY A 92 8.50 7.15 -2.74
CA GLY A 92 9.53 6.65 -1.81
C GLY A 92 10.94 6.81 -2.37
N TRP A 93 11.18 6.50 -3.64
CA TRP A 93 12.47 6.72 -4.29
C TRP A 93 12.82 8.19 -4.47
N ALA A 94 11.85 9.03 -4.81
CA ALA A 94 12.06 10.47 -4.91
C ALA A 94 12.45 11.08 -3.56
N MET A 95 11.77 10.68 -2.48
CA MET A 95 12.12 11.07 -1.11
C MET A 95 13.51 10.57 -0.72
N PHE A 96 13.83 9.31 -1.04
CA PHE A 96 15.15 8.75 -0.80
C PHE A 96 16.25 9.59 -1.47
N ALA A 97 16.10 9.89 -2.77
CA ALA A 97 17.04 10.74 -3.50
C ALA A 97 17.12 12.16 -2.91
N ALA A 98 15.99 12.79 -2.61
CA ALA A 98 15.93 14.11 -2.02
C ALA A 98 16.63 14.17 -0.65
N SER A 99 16.55 13.09 0.14
CA SER A 99 17.16 13.01 1.47
C SER A 99 18.67 13.20 1.45
N PHE A 100 19.35 12.84 0.35
CA PHE A 100 20.79 13.05 0.18
C PHE A 100 21.16 14.52 0.02
N LEU A 101 20.25 15.34 -0.52
CA LEU A 101 20.46 16.77 -0.75
C LEU A 101 20.04 17.62 0.44
N LEU A 102 19.15 17.09 1.28
CA LEU A 102 18.62 17.78 2.44
C LEU A 102 19.60 17.70 3.63
N PRO A 103 19.61 18.72 4.50
CA PRO A 103 20.42 18.70 5.72
C PRO A 103 19.89 17.65 6.71
N VAL A 104 20.79 16.80 7.23
CA VAL A 104 20.45 15.72 8.18
C VAL A 104 20.55 16.16 9.63
N THR A 105 21.46 17.07 9.95
CA THR A 105 21.61 17.67 11.28
C THR A 105 21.52 19.19 11.16
N GLY A 106 20.84 19.82 12.13
CA GLY A 106 20.91 21.26 12.35
C GLY A 106 21.06 21.51 13.86
N PHE A 107 22.13 22.20 14.26
CA PHE A 107 22.22 22.76 15.60
C PHE A 107 21.72 24.20 15.56
N GLU A 108 20.70 24.54 16.33
CA GLU A 108 20.24 25.93 16.49
C GLU A 108 21.07 26.72 17.53
N LEU A 109 22.24 26.22 17.94
CA LEU A 109 22.63 26.35 19.34
C LEU A 109 23.93 27.02 19.71
N LEU A 110 24.53 27.84 18.84
CA LEU A 110 25.37 28.98 19.24
C LEU A 110 25.88 29.66 17.95
N PRO A 111 25.89 31.01 17.88
CA PRO A 111 26.48 31.75 16.75
C PRO A 111 27.95 31.37 16.48
N GLU A 112 28.63 30.83 17.48
CA GLU A 112 30.06 30.48 17.45
C GLU A 112 30.37 29.14 16.73
N TYR A 113 29.37 28.29 16.47
CA TYR A 113 29.56 26.97 15.82
C TYR A 113 28.83 26.82 14.47
N LEU A 114 28.52 27.94 13.80
CA LEU A 114 27.82 27.98 12.51
C LEU A 114 28.49 27.15 11.39
N HIS A 115 29.79 26.84 11.49
CA HIS A 115 30.54 26.12 10.45
C HIS A 115 30.50 24.58 10.55
N TYR A 116 29.97 24.00 11.62
CA TYR A 116 29.77 22.54 11.73
C TYR A 116 28.33 22.09 11.38
N GLY A 117 27.45 23.04 11.04
CA GLY A 117 26.01 22.92 11.26
C GLY A 117 25.13 22.32 10.15
N ARG A 118 25.66 21.92 8.98
CA ARG A 118 24.82 21.39 7.88
C ARG A 118 25.54 20.31 7.07
N ALA A 119 25.61 19.10 7.60
CA ALA A 119 25.95 17.95 6.76
C ALA A 119 24.73 17.55 5.93
N SER A 120 24.90 17.45 4.62
CA SER A 120 23.91 16.85 3.73
C SER A 120 23.81 15.35 3.98
N GLY A 121 22.69 14.71 3.62
CA GLY A 121 22.56 13.25 3.70
C GLY A 121 23.64 12.51 2.91
N PHE A 122 24.09 13.09 1.79
CA PHE A 122 25.20 12.58 1.00
C PHE A 122 26.53 12.59 1.74
N GLU A 123 26.88 13.69 2.40
CA GLU A 123 28.10 13.76 3.20
C GLU A 123 28.08 12.77 4.37
N VAL A 124 26.94 12.65 5.07
CA VAL A 124 26.77 11.68 6.15
C VAL A 124 26.93 10.26 5.63
N PHE A 125 26.35 9.94 4.47
CA PHE A 125 26.48 8.63 3.83
C PHE A 125 27.92 8.29 3.46
N LEU A 126 28.64 9.22 2.81
CA LEU A 126 30.05 9.04 2.45
C LEU A 126 30.95 8.86 3.68
N ARG A 127 30.66 9.57 4.78
CA ARG A 127 31.38 9.40 6.05
C ARG A 127 31.14 8.00 6.65
N CYS A 128 29.91 7.48 6.56
CA CYS A 128 29.57 6.14 7.06
C CYS A 128 30.19 5.02 6.21
N LEU A 129 30.52 5.26 4.94
CA LEU A 129 31.20 4.29 4.07
C LEU A 129 32.69 4.11 4.41
N ARG A 130 33.31 5.08 5.10
CA ARG A 130 34.68 4.91 5.60
C ARG A 130 34.68 3.92 6.79
N PRO A 131 35.78 3.18 7.03
CA PRO A 131 35.89 2.28 8.18
C PRO A 131 35.60 3.07 9.45
N SER A 132 34.40 2.89 9.98
CA SER A 132 33.85 3.67 11.07
C SER A 132 32.84 2.79 11.83
N PRO A 133 32.59 3.07 13.12
CA PRO A 133 31.55 2.37 13.87
C PRO A 133 30.14 2.58 13.27
N PHE A 134 29.99 3.56 12.36
CA PHE A 134 28.74 3.93 11.72
C PHE A 134 28.48 3.17 10.42
N LEU A 135 29.33 2.23 10.01
CA LEU A 135 29.16 1.47 8.77
C LEU A 135 27.82 0.72 8.72
N LEU A 136 27.30 0.28 9.86
CA LEU A 136 25.97 -0.34 9.97
C LEU A 136 24.82 0.59 9.54
N LEU A 137 24.99 1.91 9.64
CA LEU A 137 24.00 2.90 9.17
C LEU A 137 23.88 2.95 7.64
N THR A 138 24.84 2.36 6.91
CA THR A 138 24.75 2.24 5.44
C THR A 138 23.86 1.08 4.99
N LEU A 139 23.59 0.09 5.86
CA LEU A 139 22.83 -1.11 5.49
C LEU A 139 21.41 -0.81 4.99
N PRO A 140 20.62 0.11 5.59
CA PRO A 140 19.32 0.51 5.04
C PRO A 140 19.42 1.09 3.63
N ASN A 141 20.46 1.86 3.33
CA ASN A 141 20.68 2.44 2.00
C ASN A 141 20.98 1.34 0.97
N LEU A 142 21.85 0.39 1.32
CA LEU A 142 22.16 -0.76 0.45
C LEU A 142 20.93 -1.63 0.22
N ALA A 143 20.13 -1.87 1.27
CA ALA A 143 18.86 -2.58 1.14
C ALA A 143 17.88 -1.84 0.21
N MET A 144 17.83 -0.50 0.25
CA MET A 144 17.02 0.29 -0.67
C MET A 144 17.39 0.01 -2.14
N LEU A 145 18.68 -0.09 -2.44
CA LEU A 145 19.16 -0.41 -3.80
C LEU A 145 18.71 -1.80 -4.27
N CYS A 146 18.59 -2.77 -3.37
CA CYS A 146 18.03 -4.09 -3.70
C CYS A 146 16.54 -4.02 -4.15
N ALA A 147 15.86 -2.89 -3.95
CA ALA A 147 14.50 -2.69 -4.46
C ALA A 147 14.44 -2.25 -5.94
N ILE A 148 15.56 -1.83 -6.55
CA ILE A 148 15.61 -1.34 -7.96
C ILE A 148 14.95 -2.29 -8.98
N PRO A 149 15.13 -3.63 -8.92
CA PRO A 149 14.48 -4.53 -9.87
C PRO A 149 12.95 -4.40 -9.93
N ALA A 150 12.32 -3.81 -8.90
CA ALA A 150 10.89 -3.55 -8.88
C ALA A 150 10.41 -2.53 -9.92
N PHE A 151 11.28 -1.62 -10.39
CA PHE A 151 10.96 -0.69 -11.47
C PHE A 151 10.67 -1.42 -12.79
N ARG A 152 11.43 -2.48 -13.09
CA ARG A 152 11.34 -3.24 -14.34
C ARG A 152 10.29 -4.34 -14.32
N GLY A 153 9.39 -4.35 -13.33
CA GLY A 153 8.43 -5.44 -13.19
C GLY A 153 9.02 -6.74 -12.60
N GLY A 154 10.33 -6.77 -12.32
CA GLY A 154 11.01 -7.91 -11.72
C GLY A 154 10.62 -8.15 -10.25
N ARG A 155 10.68 -9.41 -9.83
CA ARG A 155 10.61 -9.82 -8.41
C ARG A 155 12.00 -9.69 -7.81
N PRO A 156 12.25 -8.75 -6.88
CA PRO A 156 13.54 -8.73 -6.19
C PRO A 156 13.73 -10.03 -5.40
N ALA A 157 14.94 -10.60 -5.46
CA ALA A 157 15.30 -11.77 -4.69
C ALA A 157 15.10 -11.49 -3.19
N GLY A 158 14.47 -12.42 -2.47
CA GLY A 158 14.19 -12.23 -1.03
C GLY A 158 13.18 -11.11 -0.71
N SER A 159 12.29 -10.73 -1.65
CA SER A 159 11.32 -9.63 -1.50
C SER A 159 10.58 -9.57 -0.15
N ARG A 160 10.25 -10.72 0.46
CA ARG A 160 9.66 -10.78 1.81
C ARG A 160 10.60 -10.28 2.92
N ARG A 161 11.87 -10.72 2.91
CA ARG A 161 12.89 -10.29 3.87
C ARG A 161 13.24 -8.83 3.67
N LEU A 162 13.45 -8.43 2.41
CA LEU A 162 13.75 -7.05 2.03
C LEU A 162 12.67 -6.09 2.52
N ARG A 163 11.39 -6.39 2.25
CA ARG A 163 10.26 -5.58 2.70
C ARG A 163 10.21 -5.43 4.22
N ARG A 164 10.40 -6.53 4.97
CA ARG A 164 10.41 -6.50 6.44
C ARG A 164 11.55 -5.64 6.95
N PHE A 165 12.76 -5.82 6.40
CA PHE A 165 13.93 -5.05 6.78
C PHE A 165 13.73 -3.54 6.54
N LEU A 166 13.28 -3.14 5.35
CA LEU A 166 13.02 -1.72 5.04
C LEU A 166 11.92 -1.15 5.94
N GLY A 167 10.86 -1.92 6.22
CA GLY A 167 9.81 -1.51 7.15
C GLY A 167 10.34 -1.28 8.57
N CYS A 168 11.09 -2.24 9.11
CA CYS A 168 11.72 -2.13 10.43
C CYS A 168 12.72 -0.98 10.50
N ALA A 169 13.54 -0.78 9.46
CA ALA A 169 14.49 0.33 9.38
C ALA A 169 13.77 1.68 9.38
N GLY A 170 12.70 1.83 8.60
CA GLY A 170 11.90 3.05 8.57
C GLY A 170 11.21 3.37 9.91
N VAL A 171 10.54 2.38 10.52
CA VAL A 171 9.90 2.55 11.84
C VAL A 171 10.93 2.84 12.92
N GLY A 172 12.04 2.10 12.94
CA GLY A 172 13.12 2.28 13.91
C GLY A 172 13.77 3.65 13.79
N ALA A 173 14.01 4.13 12.56
CA ALA A 173 14.51 5.48 12.32
C ALA A 173 13.51 6.54 12.80
N LEU A 174 12.23 6.45 12.45
CA LEU A 174 11.24 7.41 12.96
C LEU A 174 11.18 7.42 14.50
N GLY A 175 11.14 6.24 15.13
CA GLY A 175 11.10 6.14 16.58
C GLY A 175 12.34 6.73 17.25
N LEU A 176 13.52 6.42 16.73
CA LEU A 176 14.78 6.99 17.20
C LEU A 176 14.80 8.51 17.02
N GLY A 177 14.34 9.01 15.86
CA GLY A 177 14.31 10.43 15.60
C GLY A 177 13.37 11.20 16.50
N ILE A 178 12.20 10.62 16.80
CA ILE A 178 11.25 11.19 17.77
C ILE A 178 11.91 11.22 19.16
N ALA A 179 12.47 10.10 19.61
CA ALA A 179 13.12 10.01 20.93
C ALA A 179 14.28 11.02 21.08
N LEU A 180 15.14 11.15 20.06
CA LEU A 180 16.23 12.13 20.03
C LEU A 180 15.73 13.57 20.00
N SER A 181 14.63 13.84 19.30
CA SER A 181 14.03 15.19 19.24
C SER A 181 13.35 15.59 20.55
N SER A 182 12.95 14.61 21.36
CA SER A 182 12.38 14.79 22.71
C SER A 182 13.43 14.96 23.80
N LEU A 183 14.71 14.68 23.52
CA LEU A 183 15.80 14.87 24.47
C LEU A 183 16.16 16.37 24.56
N HIS A 184 15.94 16.94 25.75
CA HIS A 184 16.41 18.27 26.11
C HIS A 184 17.79 18.13 26.77
N LEU A 185 18.85 18.53 26.06
CA LEU A 185 20.18 18.61 26.64
C LEU A 185 20.39 20.02 27.18
N THR A 186 20.67 20.19 28.46
CA THR A 186 21.10 21.47 29.01
C THR A 186 22.62 21.56 28.91
N VAL A 187 23.12 22.57 28.20
CA VAL A 187 24.56 22.86 28.18
C VAL A 187 24.81 24.14 28.97
N MET A 188 25.70 24.04 29.94
CA MET A 188 26.21 25.17 30.69
C MET A 188 27.27 25.86 29.84
N THR A 189 27.06 27.13 29.49
CA THR A 189 28.06 27.93 28.77
C THR A 189 29.17 28.35 29.72
N SER A 190 30.31 28.76 29.16
CA SER A 190 31.44 29.31 29.93
C SER A 190 31.08 30.56 30.74
N SER A 191 30.00 31.26 30.37
CA SER A 191 29.43 32.39 31.11
C SER A 191 28.49 32.01 32.27
N GLY A 192 28.27 30.71 32.52
CA GLY A 192 27.37 30.21 33.56
C GLY A 192 25.89 30.20 33.17
N ALA A 193 25.55 30.61 31.94
CA ALA A 193 24.18 30.54 31.43
C ALA A 193 23.86 29.11 30.95
N SER A 194 22.70 28.58 31.34
CA SER A 194 22.21 27.31 30.78
C SER A 194 21.45 27.58 29.48
N SER A 195 21.87 26.96 28.39
CA SER A 195 21.12 26.95 27.13
C SER A 195 20.62 25.53 26.84
N ALA A 196 19.35 25.42 26.45
CA ALA A 196 18.75 24.14 26.11
C ALA A 196 19.12 23.77 24.67
N ILE A 197 20.05 22.82 24.50
CA ILE A 197 20.37 22.20 23.23
C ILE A 197 19.31 21.18 22.86
N ARG A 198 18.61 21.44 21.75
CA ARG A 198 17.72 20.46 21.13
C ARG A 198 18.46 19.82 19.95
N ALA A 199 18.61 18.50 19.98
CA ALA A 199 19.16 17.76 18.85
C ALA A 199 18.11 17.76 17.72
N LEU A 200 18.13 18.76 16.84
CA LEU A 200 17.24 18.79 15.69
C LEU A 200 17.80 17.91 14.58
N LEU A 201 17.16 16.76 14.39
CA LEU A 201 17.28 16.01 13.15
C LEU A 201 16.63 16.83 12.03
N GLY A 202 17.45 17.15 11.03
CA GLY A 202 17.06 17.97 9.90
C GLY A 202 16.07 17.25 8.97
N PRO A 203 15.47 17.98 8.02
CA PRO A 203 14.50 17.45 7.08
C PRO A 203 15.04 16.26 6.26
N GLY A 204 16.35 16.17 6.05
CA GLY A 204 16.97 15.04 5.38
C GLY A 204 16.76 13.73 6.12
N TYR A 205 16.86 13.73 7.45
CA TYR A 205 16.63 12.54 8.27
C TYR A 205 15.19 12.02 8.15
N TRP A 206 14.21 12.92 8.30
CA TRP A 206 12.79 12.55 8.26
C TRP A 206 12.38 12.07 6.87
N THR A 207 12.87 12.75 5.83
CA THR A 207 12.64 12.36 4.44
C THR A 207 13.26 10.98 4.15
N TRP A 208 14.47 10.73 4.66
CA TRP A 208 15.14 9.44 4.58
C TRP A 208 14.35 8.33 5.27
N ALA A 209 13.92 8.53 6.52
CA ALA A 209 13.16 7.54 7.28
C ALA A 209 11.80 7.21 6.62
N ALA A 210 11.07 8.24 6.18
CA ALA A 210 9.78 8.07 5.50
C ALA A 210 9.91 7.35 4.16
N SER A 211 11.02 7.54 3.43
CA SER A 211 11.26 6.87 2.15
C SER A 211 11.18 5.33 2.26
N PHE A 212 11.74 4.75 3.33
CA PHE A 212 11.72 3.31 3.56
C PHE A 212 10.32 2.78 3.81
N LEU A 213 9.48 3.53 4.55
CA LEU A 213 8.10 3.15 4.80
C LEU A 213 7.28 3.16 3.50
N CYS A 214 7.47 4.17 2.66
CA CYS A 214 6.82 4.24 1.34
C CYS A 214 7.23 3.04 0.47
N VAL A 215 8.53 2.74 0.36
CA VAL A 215 9.02 1.62 -0.45
C VAL A 215 8.58 0.27 0.12
N ALA A 216 8.67 0.05 1.44
CA ALA A 216 8.22 -1.18 2.08
C ALA A 216 6.71 -1.40 1.86
N THR A 217 5.91 -0.35 2.01
CA THR A 217 4.45 -0.39 1.77
C THR A 217 4.14 -0.66 0.30
N ALA A 218 4.86 -0.03 -0.63
CA ALA A 218 4.70 -0.30 -2.05
C ALA A 218 5.03 -1.77 -2.40
N LEU A 219 6.13 -2.31 -1.88
CA LEU A 219 6.48 -3.72 -2.03
C LEU A 219 5.44 -4.65 -1.37
N HIS A 220 4.81 -4.22 -0.28
CA HIS A 220 3.69 -4.94 0.34
C HIS A 220 2.49 -5.03 -0.61
N LEU A 221 2.02 -3.88 -1.10
CA LEU A 221 0.89 -3.78 -2.01
C LEU A 221 1.13 -4.56 -3.31
N ARG A 222 2.34 -4.47 -3.86
CA ARG A 222 2.74 -5.23 -5.05
C ARG A 222 2.72 -6.73 -4.82
N ALA A 223 3.19 -7.20 -3.67
CA ALA A 223 3.17 -8.63 -3.33
C ALA A 223 1.73 -9.17 -3.17
N ARG A 224 0.80 -8.35 -2.65
CA ARG A 224 -0.63 -8.71 -2.59
C ARG A 224 -1.22 -8.88 -3.99
N GLY A 225 -0.93 -7.95 -4.91
CA GLY A 225 -1.38 -8.07 -6.30
C GLY A 225 -0.94 -9.36 -6.99
N TRP A 226 0.27 -9.83 -6.70
CA TRP A 226 0.73 -11.13 -7.20
C TRP A 226 0.04 -12.34 -6.59
N ALA A 227 -0.29 -12.29 -5.30
CA ALA A 227 -1.01 -13.38 -4.65
C ALA A 227 -2.42 -13.52 -5.26
N SER A 228 -3.09 -12.40 -5.50
CA SER A 228 -4.38 -12.37 -6.21
C SER A 228 -4.26 -12.94 -7.64
N ALA A 229 -3.23 -12.55 -8.39
CA ALA A 229 -3.01 -13.07 -9.74
C ALA A 229 -2.70 -14.58 -9.78
N ALA A 230 -1.95 -15.10 -8.81
CA ALA A 230 -1.63 -16.53 -8.74
C ALA A 230 -2.84 -17.40 -8.39
N LEU A 231 -3.74 -16.90 -7.53
CA LEU A 231 -5.03 -17.55 -7.23
C LEU A 231 -5.98 -17.57 -8.44
N ASN A 232 -5.84 -16.60 -9.36
CA ASN A 232 -6.66 -16.46 -10.55
C ASN A 232 -6.02 -17.10 -11.81
N GLY A 233 -4.88 -17.78 -11.67
CA GLY A 233 -4.29 -18.52 -12.79
C GLY A 233 -5.25 -19.63 -13.26
N PRO A 234 -5.25 -19.99 -14.55
CA PRO A 234 -6.17 -21.00 -15.08
C PRO A 234 -6.12 -22.22 -14.19
N ALA A 235 -7.30 -22.62 -13.67
CA ALA A 235 -7.48 -23.82 -12.88
C ALA A 235 -6.70 -24.92 -13.61
N ARG A 236 -5.64 -25.39 -12.94
CA ARG A 236 -4.73 -26.42 -13.45
C ARG A 236 -5.64 -27.52 -13.98
N THR A 237 -5.73 -27.63 -15.30
CA THR A 237 -6.56 -28.62 -15.97
C THR A 237 -6.12 -29.95 -15.39
N ALA A 238 -6.97 -30.51 -14.52
CA ALA A 238 -6.84 -31.88 -14.13
C ALA A 238 -6.94 -32.66 -15.44
N ALA A 239 -5.80 -33.11 -15.93
CA ALA A 239 -5.76 -34.04 -17.03
C ALA A 239 -6.63 -35.23 -16.61
N PRO A 240 -7.61 -35.66 -17.41
CA PRO A 240 -8.30 -36.90 -17.11
C PRO A 240 -7.23 -37.99 -17.12
N GLU A 241 -7.11 -38.67 -15.98
CA GLU A 241 -6.33 -39.87 -15.80
C GLU A 241 -6.95 -40.93 -16.71
N GLY A 242 -6.46 -40.97 -17.95
CA GLY A 242 -6.83 -41.95 -18.94
C GLY A 242 -6.36 -43.32 -18.48
N ASP A 243 -7.33 -44.12 -18.05
CA ASP A 243 -7.57 -45.48 -18.50
C ASP A 243 -6.29 -46.27 -18.82
N ARG A 244 -5.73 -46.90 -17.78
CA ARG A 244 -4.87 -48.08 -17.96
C ARG A 244 -5.77 -49.31 -17.91
N VAL A 245 -6.12 -49.79 -19.10
CA VAL A 245 -6.45 -51.19 -19.37
C VAL A 245 -5.15 -52.00 -19.36
#